data_AF-A0A2V6ZQL0-F1
#
_entry.id   AF-A0A2V6ZQL0-F1
#
_cell.length_a   1.000
_cell.length_b   1.000
_cell.length_c   1.000
_cell.angle_alpha   90.00
_cell.angle_beta   90.00
_cell.angle_gamma   90.00
#
_symmetry.space_group_name_H-M   'P 1'
#
loop_
_entity.id
_entity.type
_entity.pdbx_description
1 polymer ?
#
loop_
_entity_poly.entity_id
_entity_poly.type
_entity_poly.pdbx_seq_one_letter_code
_entity_poly.pdbx_strand_id
1 'polypeptide(L)'
;MAFHSIFYAPLPVAIHGGHFAAEGLDVDPETPALAAGTVAALQSGAADVSLSGIMRSFELADRGDAAPIHFAAVNDRNGFFLLSRQAQPSFGWSDLIGRTVISFGGAPTPWLCMQSVLRRH
;
A
#
# COMPACT_ATOMS: atom_id res chain seq x y z
N MET A 1 14.67 -4.33 -1.70
CA MET A 1 14.53 -3.82 -3.09
C MET A 1 13.25 -3.00 -3.12
N ALA A 2 13.32 -1.74 -3.52
CA ALA A 2 12.15 -0.85 -3.58
C ALA A 2 11.07 -1.40 -4.52
N PHE A 3 9.81 -1.38 -4.09
CA PHE A 3 8.67 -1.93 -4.84
C PHE A 3 8.20 -0.91 -5.89
N HIS A 4 8.59 -1.10 -7.14
CA HIS A 4 8.08 -0.30 -8.26
C HIS A 4 6.83 -0.97 -8.82
N SER A 5 5.68 -0.33 -8.62
CA SER A 5 4.38 -0.80 -9.11
C SER A 5 3.63 0.36 -9.74
N ILE A 6 2.77 0.06 -10.72
CA ILE A 6 1.88 1.04 -11.34
C ILE A 6 0.97 1.75 -10.32
N PHE A 7 0.74 1.13 -9.16
CA PHE A 7 0.03 1.74 -8.04
C PHE A 7 0.65 3.06 -7.57
N TYR A 8 1.97 3.23 -7.77
CA TYR A 8 2.70 4.44 -7.41
C TYR A 8 2.97 5.36 -8.60
N ALA A 9 2.49 5.03 -9.80
CA ALA A 9 2.73 5.80 -11.02
C ALA A 9 2.34 7.28 -10.94
N PRO A 10 1.30 7.73 -10.19
CA PRO A 10 0.97 9.14 -10.11
C PRO A 10 2.14 10.03 -9.65
N LEU A 11 2.99 9.56 -8.72
CA LEU A 11 4.13 10.34 -8.22
C LEU A 11 5.22 10.60 -9.29
N PRO A 12 5.85 9.58 -9.92
CA PRO A 12 6.84 9.81 -10.97
C PRO A 12 6.23 10.48 -12.20
N VAL A 13 4.94 10.25 -12.53
CA VAL A 13 4.26 10.98 -13.62
C VAL A 13 4.16 12.47 -13.28
N ALA A 14 3.79 12.83 -12.05
CA ALA A 14 3.72 14.22 -11.62
C ALA A 14 5.09 14.92 -11.64
N ILE A 15 6.15 14.21 -11.22
CA ILE A 15 7.54 14.71 -11.23
C ILE A 15 8.03 14.87 -12.66
N HIS A 16 8.02 13.81 -13.47
CA HIS A 16 8.57 13.84 -14.82
C HIS A 16 7.71 14.63 -15.81
N GLY A 17 6.41 14.78 -15.53
CA GLY A 17 5.50 15.65 -16.28
C GLY A 17 5.64 17.14 -15.94
N GLY A 18 6.49 17.50 -14.97
CA GLY A 18 6.72 18.89 -14.57
C GLY A 18 5.57 19.52 -13.78
N HIS A 19 4.61 18.72 -13.29
CA HIS A 19 3.43 19.23 -12.59
C HIS A 19 3.79 19.88 -11.24
N PHE A 20 4.72 19.30 -10.49
CA PHE A 20 5.21 19.91 -9.24
C PHE A 20 6.01 21.18 -9.51
N ALA A 21 6.90 21.15 -10.50
CA ALA A 21 7.70 22.31 -10.88
C ALA A 21 6.84 23.49 -11.36
N ALA A 22 5.73 23.23 -12.05
CA ALA A 22 4.76 24.25 -12.47
C ALA A 22 4.09 24.97 -11.29
N GLU A 23 3.97 24.30 -10.14
CA GLU A 23 3.47 24.85 -8.88
C GLU A 23 4.60 25.42 -7.98
N GLY A 24 5.84 25.46 -8.48
CA GLY A 24 7.00 25.94 -7.73
C GLY A 24 7.49 24.98 -6.63
N LEU A 25 7.13 23.70 -6.71
CA LEU A 25 7.54 22.67 -5.76
C LEU A 25 8.74 21.87 -6.30
N ASP A 26 9.79 21.77 -5.49
CA ASP A 26 10.91 20.84 -5.69
C ASP A 26 10.65 19.58 -4.87
N VAL A 27 10.57 18.43 -5.54
CA VAL A 27 10.15 17.16 -4.92
C VAL A 27 11.25 16.12 -5.12
N ASP A 28 11.83 15.64 -4.02
CA ASP A 28 12.84 14.59 -3.99
C ASP A 28 12.22 13.26 -3.48
N PRO A 29 11.90 12.31 -4.37
CA PRO A 29 11.22 11.08 -3.98
C PRO A 29 12.21 10.04 -3.40
N GLU A 30 12.05 9.72 -2.12
CA GLU A 30 12.74 8.59 -1.50
C GLU A 30 11.84 7.36 -1.34
N THR A 31 12.40 6.16 -1.55
CA THR A 31 11.71 4.90 -1.27
C THR A 31 12.41 4.13 -0.15
N PRO A 32 11.77 3.94 1.02
CA PRO A 32 12.39 3.21 2.11
C PRO A 32 12.56 1.72 1.77
N ALA A 33 13.59 1.10 2.34
CA ALA A 33 13.87 -0.33 2.12
C ALA A 33 12.74 -1.26 2.59
N LEU A 34 11.96 -0.82 3.58
CA LEU A 34 10.81 -1.51 4.14
C LEU A 34 9.61 -0.59 4.15
N ALA A 35 8.41 -1.12 3.92
CA ALA A 35 7.18 -0.33 3.90
C ALA A 35 6.88 0.36 5.24
N ALA A 36 7.44 -0.12 6.37
CA ALA A 36 7.32 0.54 7.67
C ALA A 36 8.11 1.86 7.75
N GLY A 37 9.08 2.05 6.84
CA GLY A 37 9.90 3.26 6.79
C GLY A 37 9.13 4.51 6.42
N THR A 38 7.95 4.40 5.79
CA THR A 38 7.14 5.59 5.42
C THR A 38 6.63 6.36 6.64
N VAL A 39 6.13 5.66 7.66
CA VAL A 39 5.71 6.28 8.93
C VAL A 39 6.92 6.79 9.69
N ALA A 40 7.99 6.00 9.77
CA ALA A 40 9.20 6.39 10.48
C ALA A 40 9.82 7.66 9.90
N ALA A 41 9.84 7.80 8.56
CA ALA A 41 10.36 8.98 7.87
C ALA A 41 9.54 10.24 8.19
N LEU A 42 8.21 10.13 8.24
CA LEU A 42 7.35 11.24 8.71
C LEU A 42 7.64 11.61 10.17
N GLN A 43 7.76 10.61 11.05
CA GLN A 43 7.98 10.83 12.47
C GLN A 43 9.36 11.44 12.79
N SER A 44 10.40 11.08 12.02
CA SER A 44 11.74 11.63 12.20
C SER A 44 11.95 12.97 11.48
N GLY A 45 10.97 13.45 10.71
CA GLY A 45 11.12 14.64 9.86
C GLY A 45 12.03 14.42 8.65
N ALA A 46 12.29 13.16 8.27
CA ALA A 46 13.05 12.84 7.07
C ALA A 46 12.19 12.94 5.79
N ALA A 47 10.86 12.98 5.92
CA ALA A 47 9.94 13.25 4.84
C ALA A 47 8.82 14.20 5.29
N ASP A 48 8.45 15.14 4.43
CA ASP A 48 7.32 16.05 4.66
C ASP A 48 5.97 15.39 4.33
N VAL A 49 5.96 14.54 3.30
CA VAL A 49 4.77 13.83 2.80
C VAL A 49 5.15 12.38 2.51
N SER A 50 4.27 11.44 2.82
CA SER A 50 4.45 10.03 2.43
C SER A 50 3.26 9.49 1.66
N LEU A 51 3.56 8.68 0.64
CA LEU A 51 2.58 7.85 -0.03
C LEU A 51 2.52 6.50 0.66
N SER A 52 1.48 6.28 1.46
CA SER A 52 1.30 5.05 2.24
C SER A 52 -0.15 4.56 2.22
N GLY A 53 -0.38 3.31 2.64
CA GLY A 53 -1.72 2.76 2.75
C GLY A 53 -2.32 3.03 4.13
N ILE A 54 -3.60 3.44 4.18
CA ILE A 54 -4.34 3.74 5.42
C ILE A 54 -4.34 2.59 6.44
N MET A 55 -4.20 1.35 5.98
CA MET A 55 -4.12 0.16 6.84
C MET A 55 -2.97 0.22 7.83
N ARG A 56 -1.89 0.96 7.53
CA ARG A 56 -0.80 1.22 8.47
C ARG A 56 -1.27 2.04 9.67
N SER A 57 -2.16 3.00 9.46
CA SER A 57 -2.72 3.81 10.55
C SER A 57 -3.63 3.00 11.45
N PHE A 58 -4.32 1.98 10.93
CA PHE A 58 -5.03 1.01 11.78
C PHE A 58 -4.05 0.19 12.61
N GLU A 59 -2.94 -0.28 12.03
CA GLU A 59 -1.90 -1.00 12.77
C GLU A 59 -1.29 -0.14 13.90
N LEU A 60 -1.07 1.15 13.66
CA LEU A 60 -0.60 2.09 14.69
C LEU A 60 -1.67 2.28 15.77
N ALA A 61 -2.93 2.49 15.38
CA ALA A 61 -4.03 2.67 16.33
C ALA A 61 -4.22 1.43 17.23
N ASP A 62 -4.11 0.21 16.68
CA ASP A 62 -4.18 -1.04 17.44
C ASP A 62 -3.08 -1.16 18.51
N ARG A 63 -1.94 -0.48 18.30
CA ARG A 63 -0.81 -0.42 19.25
C ARG A 63 -0.93 0.74 20.25
N GLY A 64 -1.92 1.62 20.07
CA GLY A 64 -2.07 2.86 20.83
C GLY A 64 -1.16 4.00 20.35
N ASP A 65 -0.55 3.87 19.16
CA ASP A 65 0.32 4.89 18.58
C ASP A 65 -0.48 5.91 17.76
N ALA A 66 0.06 7.13 17.66
CA ALA A 66 -0.52 8.18 16.82
C ALA A 66 -0.38 7.84 15.33
N ALA A 67 -1.49 7.93 14.59
CA ALA A 67 -1.50 7.82 13.15
C ALA A 67 -1.13 9.16 12.47
N PRO A 68 -0.45 9.14 11.32
CA PRO A 68 -0.26 10.35 10.50
C PRO A 68 -1.59 10.87 9.96
N ILE A 69 -1.62 12.16 9.64
CA ILE A 69 -2.77 12.81 9.00
C ILE A 69 -2.85 12.39 7.53
N HIS A 70 -4.04 11.96 7.08
CA HIS A 70 -4.32 11.62 5.69
C HIS A 70 -5.14 12.74 5.05
N PHE A 71 -4.66 13.31 3.94
CA PHE A 71 -5.31 14.46 3.29
C PHE A 71 -5.68 14.24 1.82
N ALA A 72 -5.16 13.17 1.18
CA ALA A 72 -5.42 12.89 -0.22
C ALA A 72 -5.48 11.38 -0.49
N ALA A 73 -6.47 10.94 -1.28
CA ALA A 73 -6.57 9.58 -1.78
C ALA A 73 -6.01 9.52 -3.22
N VAL A 74 -4.92 8.78 -3.41
CA VAL A 74 -4.29 8.60 -4.73
C VAL A 74 -4.85 7.38 -5.48
N ASN A 75 -5.23 6.33 -4.73
CA ASN A 75 -5.79 5.11 -5.28
C ASN A 75 -7.02 4.69 -4.46
N ASP A 76 -8.14 4.37 -5.12
CA ASP A 76 -9.40 3.97 -4.47
C ASP A 76 -9.69 2.46 -4.57
N ARG A 77 -8.81 1.69 -5.23
CA ARG A 77 -9.02 0.26 -5.46
C ARG A 77 -7.89 -0.58 -4.89
N ASN A 78 -8.25 -1.77 -4.43
CA ASN A 78 -7.30 -2.79 -4.06
C ASN A 78 -6.61 -3.34 -5.32
N GLY A 79 -5.29 -3.17 -5.42
CA GLY A 79 -4.47 -3.66 -6.53
C GLY A 79 -3.91 -5.08 -6.33
N PHE A 80 -4.33 -5.81 -5.29
CA PHE A 80 -3.84 -7.16 -5.01
C PHE A 80 -4.67 -8.23 -5.73
N PHE A 81 -3.98 -9.24 -6.25
CA PHE A 81 -4.56 -10.39 -6.91
C PHE A 81 -4.22 -11.67 -6.15
N LEU A 82 -5.17 -12.60 -6.10
CA LEU A 82 -4.90 -13.97 -5.68
C LEU A 82 -4.49 -14.78 -6.91
N LEU A 83 -3.32 -15.42 -6.85
CA LEU A 83 -2.75 -16.16 -7.95
C LEU A 83 -2.65 -17.64 -7.61
N SER A 84 -2.95 -18.50 -8.58
CA SER A 84 -2.77 -19.95 -8.50
C SER A 84 -1.73 -20.40 -9.52
N ARG A 85 -0.94 -21.43 -9.16
CA ARG A 85 0.00 -22.07 -10.10
C ARG A 85 -0.71 -22.84 -11.22
N GLN A 86 -1.96 -23.23 -10.99
CA GLN A 86 -2.79 -23.99 -11.92
C GLN A 86 -4.03 -23.18 -12.27
N ALA A 87 -4.51 -23.30 -13.51
CA ALA A 87 -5.75 -22.66 -13.92
C ALA A 87 -6.93 -23.15 -13.08
N GLN A 88 -7.81 -22.23 -12.67
CA GLN A 88 -9.02 -22.53 -11.90
C GLN A 88 -10.21 -21.81 -12.57
N PRO A 89 -10.79 -22.36 -13.66
CA PRO A 89 -11.81 -21.68 -14.46
C PRO A 89 -13.10 -21.36 -13.70
N SER A 90 -13.39 -22.12 -12.65
CA SER A 90 -14.60 -22.00 -11.82
C SER A 90 -14.26 -21.69 -10.36
N PHE A 91 -13.18 -20.93 -10.12
CA PHE A 91 -12.75 -20.58 -8.76
C PHE A 91 -13.85 -19.89 -7.96
N GLY A 92 -14.12 -20.42 -6.77
CA GLY A 92 -14.89 -19.77 -5.71
C GLY A 92 -14.02 -19.52 -4.47
N TRP A 93 -14.33 -18.48 -3.70
CA TRP A 93 -13.58 -18.18 -2.47
C TRP A 93 -13.62 -19.32 -1.44
N SER A 94 -14.69 -20.13 -1.43
CA SER A 94 -14.81 -21.36 -0.64
C SER A 94 -13.74 -22.40 -0.95
N ASP A 95 -13.14 -22.38 -2.14
CA ASP A 95 -12.09 -23.31 -2.56
C ASP A 95 -10.78 -23.12 -1.76
N LEU A 96 -10.68 -22.02 -1.02
CA LEU A 96 -9.57 -21.73 -0.11
C LEU A 96 -9.71 -22.39 1.26
N ILE A 97 -10.89 -22.93 1.61
CA ILE A 97 -11.07 -23.63 2.88
C ILE A 97 -10.13 -24.84 2.94
N GLY A 98 -9.34 -24.93 4.01
CA GLY A 98 -8.33 -25.97 4.18
C GLY A 98 -7.09 -25.83 3.29
N ARG A 99 -6.94 -24.73 2.53
CA ARG A 99 -5.74 -24.42 1.74
C ARG A 99 -4.81 -23.49 2.51
N THR A 100 -3.51 -23.60 2.23
CA THR A 100 -2.51 -22.61 2.64
C THR A 100 -2.41 -21.52 1.59
N VAL A 101 -2.66 -20.27 1.99
CA VAL A 101 -2.45 -19.09 1.14
C VAL A 101 -1.16 -18.39 1.55
N ILE A 102 -0.29 -18.13 0.58
CA ILE A 102 0.92 -17.33 0.78
C ILE A 102 0.55 -15.86 0.60
N SER A 103 0.60 -15.10 1.68
CA SER A 103 0.30 -13.66 1.68
C SER A 103 1.57 -12.82 1.60
N PHE A 104 1.42 -11.56 1.21
CA PHE A 104 2.49 -10.56 1.26
C PHE A 104 2.73 -10.10 2.71
N GLY A 105 3.95 -10.29 3.21
CA GLY A 105 4.33 -9.94 4.59
C GLY A 105 4.82 -8.50 4.78
N GLY A 106 5.04 -7.73 3.71
CA GLY A 106 5.67 -6.41 3.81
C GLY A 106 4.74 -5.30 4.32
N ALA A 107 3.42 -5.49 4.32
CA ALA A 107 2.43 -4.50 4.75
C ALA A 107 1.13 -5.20 5.18
N PRO A 108 0.32 -4.58 6.06
CA PRO A 108 -0.93 -5.17 6.52
C PRO A 108 -2.02 -5.21 5.43
N THR A 109 -1.93 -4.34 4.41
CA THR A 109 -2.98 -4.14 3.40
C THR A 109 -3.44 -5.41 2.70
N PRO A 110 -2.56 -6.27 2.12
CA PRO A 110 -3.01 -7.46 1.39
C PRO A 110 -3.78 -8.43 2.28
N TRP A 111 -3.30 -8.64 3.51
CA TRP A 111 -3.94 -9.53 4.46
C TRP A 111 -5.30 -9.00 4.91
N LEU A 112 -5.39 -7.73 5.33
CA LEU A 112 -6.65 -7.14 5.79
C LEU A 112 -7.70 -7.08 4.67
N CYS A 113 -7.28 -6.74 3.45
CA CYS A 113 -8.17 -6.78 2.30
C CYS A 113 -8.64 -8.20 1.99
N MET A 114 -7.75 -9.20 2.04
CA MET A 114 -8.12 -10.59 1.84
C MET A 114 -9.09 -11.08 2.91
N GLN A 115 -8.88 -10.75 4.19
CA GLN A 115 -9.82 -11.06 5.26
C GLN A 115 -11.20 -10.47 5.04
N SER A 116 -11.27 -9.22 4.54
CA SER A 116 -12.54 -8.58 4.20
C SER A 116 -13.29 -9.33 3.09
N VAL A 117 -12.57 -9.80 2.06
CA VAL A 117 -13.13 -10.62 0.98
C VAL A 117 -13.61 -11.97 1.51
N LEU A 118 -12.76 -12.69 2.26
CA LEU A 118 -13.08 -14.00 2.83
C LEU A 118 -14.25 -13.98 3.82
N ARG A 119 -14.55 -12.84 4.46
CA ARG A 119 -15.71 -12.72 5.37
C ARG A 119 -17.03 -12.49 4.63
N ARG A 120 -16.97 -12.08 3.37
CA ARG A 120 -18.15 -11.78 2.52
C ARG A 120 -18.59 -12.97 1.67
N HIS A 121 -17.79 -14.04 1.65
CA HIS A 121 -17.98 -15.24 0.83
C HIS A 121 -17.84 -16.48 1.69
#